data_AF-A0AAV4HGF1-F1
#
_entry.id   AF-A0AAV4HGF1-F1
#
_cell.length_a   1.000
_cell.length_b   1.000
_cell.length_c   1.000
_cell.angle_alpha   90.00
_cell.angle_beta   90.00
_cell.angle_gamma   90.00
#
_symmetry.space_group_name_H-M   'P 1'
#
loop_
_entity.id
_entity.type
_entity.pdbx_description
1 polymer ?
#
loop_
_entity_poly.entity_id
_entity_poly.type
_entity_poly.pdbx_seq_one_letter_code
_entity_poly.pdbx_strand_id
1 'polypeptide(L)'
;MTLGVGACVDDVLHKFKAVFEPTESAQSILSRFYGLKQGEAEDAGAFAARLEDAILQAVQLGRVRQEDVDTMLCEAFEGGLRRETKAVTSYLFASRNVFPELVVDVKRKEKELIYKGGTVASVQASEIDVLKAQVLELRTELRTLKNKRSQPDSAAESHTGSHDPPPGPRPYYSDLPMGSQAPRQRRSHPEPVCWRCNMPGHVRSGCRMPLNGTASVGRGRPQAQ
;
A
#
# COMPACT_ATOMS: atom_id res chain seq x y z
N MET A 1 27.79 31.71 40.43
CA MET A 1 26.45 32.33 40.26
C MET A 1 25.70 32.27 41.59
N THR A 2 26.01 33.14 42.54
CA THR A 2 25.33 33.25 43.85
C THR A 2 24.62 34.58 43.92
N LEU A 3 23.37 34.61 44.41
CA LEU A 3 22.71 35.87 44.72
C LEU A 3 23.35 36.39 46.02
N GLY A 4 23.81 37.64 46.01
CA GLY A 4 24.49 38.25 47.16
C GLY A 4 23.51 38.70 48.24
N VAL A 5 24.06 39.06 49.40
CA VAL A 5 23.30 39.71 50.47
C VAL A 5 22.79 41.05 49.94
N GLY A 6 21.47 41.20 49.82
CA GLY A 6 20.81 42.37 49.21
C GLY A 6 20.12 42.12 47.87
N ALA A 7 20.14 40.90 47.33
CA ALA A 7 19.36 40.56 46.14
C ALA A 7 17.85 40.76 46.40
N CYS A 8 17.17 41.46 45.49
CA CYS A 8 15.74 41.65 45.58
C CYS A 8 14.98 40.46 44.99
N VAL A 9 13.66 40.40 45.21
CA VAL A 9 12.81 39.33 44.68
C VAL A 9 12.89 39.27 43.15
N ASP A 10 13.03 40.42 42.48
CA ASP A 10 13.18 40.46 41.01
C ASP A 10 14.48 39.80 40.53
N ASP A 11 15.59 39.96 41.27
CA ASP A 11 16.86 39.28 40.94
C ASP A 11 16.72 37.76 41.07
N VAL A 12 15.99 37.29 42.09
CA VAL A 12 15.69 35.87 42.28
C VAL A 12 14.84 35.34 41.13
N LEU A 13 13.75 36.05 40.77
CA LEU A 13 12.84 35.66 39.70
C LEU A 13 13.53 35.71 38.33
N HIS A 14 14.33 36.74 38.06
CA HIS A 14 15.10 36.85 36.83
C HIS A 14 16.10 35.70 36.72
N LYS A 15 16.78 35.33 37.81
CA LYS A 15 17.70 34.19 37.82
C LYS A 15 16.97 32.86 37.67
N PHE A 16 15.79 32.71 38.27
CA PHE A 16 14.93 31.54 38.07
C PHE A 16 14.53 31.42 36.59
N LYS A 17 14.09 32.52 35.97
CA LYS A 17 13.83 32.54 34.52
C LYS A 17 15.09 32.17 33.73
N ALA A 18 16.23 32.80 33.99
CA ALA A 18 17.46 32.51 33.26
C ALA A 18 17.94 31.04 33.37
N VAL A 19 17.63 30.34 34.47
CA VAL A 19 18.05 28.93 34.69
C VAL A 19 17.00 27.92 34.24
N PHE A 20 15.72 28.23 34.41
CA PHE A 20 14.61 27.28 34.21
C PHE A 20 13.73 27.60 33.00
N GLU A 21 13.82 28.81 32.43
CA GLU A 21 13.13 29.12 31.19
C GLU A 21 13.80 28.34 30.06
N PRO A 22 13.01 27.64 29.21
CA PRO A 22 13.55 26.93 28.07
C PRO A 22 14.37 27.91 27.21
N THR A 23 15.67 27.66 27.10
CA THR A 23 16.56 28.43 26.20
C THR A 23 16.36 28.07 24.73
N GLU A 24 15.33 27.28 24.41
CA GLU A 24 14.97 26.97 23.04
C GLU A 24 14.63 28.27 22.31
N SER A 25 15.45 28.59 21.31
CA SER A 25 15.18 29.74 20.46
C SER A 25 13.89 29.51 19.67
N ALA A 26 13.20 30.60 19.32
CA ALA A 26 12.01 30.55 18.48
C ALA A 26 12.23 29.74 17.17
N GLN A 27 13.43 29.90 16.59
CA GLN A 27 13.85 29.18 15.40
C GLN A 27 14.00 27.68 15.65
N SER A 28 14.50 27.29 16.84
CA SER A 28 14.60 25.88 17.22
C SER A 28 13.23 25.23 17.36
N ILE A 29 12.25 25.92 17.97
CA ILE A 29 10.88 25.41 18.13
C ILE A 29 10.19 25.27 16.77
N LEU A 30 10.29 26.27 15.90
CA LEU A 30 9.69 26.21 14.56
C LEU A 30 10.38 25.15 13.68
N SER A 31 11.70 25.03 13.77
CA SER A 31 12.44 23.97 13.07
C SER A 31 12.00 22.59 13.56
N ARG A 32 11.80 22.41 14.87
CA ARG A 32 11.24 21.18 15.44
C ARG A 32 9.84 20.93 14.91
N PHE A 33 8.96 21.94 14.94
CA PHE A 33 7.58 21.87 14.48
C PHE A 33 7.47 21.36 13.04
N TYR A 34 8.17 21.97 12.08
CA TYR A 34 8.15 21.54 10.68
C TYR A 34 8.92 20.22 10.44
N GLY A 35 9.80 19.84 11.37
CA GLY A 35 10.51 18.57 11.36
C GLY A 35 9.71 17.38 11.90
N LEU A 36 8.60 17.61 12.60
CA LEU A 36 7.78 16.55 13.16
C LEU A 36 7.15 15.68 12.05
N LYS A 37 7.26 14.36 12.23
CA LYS A 37 6.67 13.34 11.34
C LYS A 37 5.81 12.39 12.17
N GLN A 38 4.71 11.93 11.59
CA GLN A 38 3.87 10.91 12.17
C GLN A 38 4.67 9.60 12.32
N GLY A 39 4.73 9.06 13.53
CA GLY A 39 5.39 7.79 13.83
C GLY A 39 4.66 6.58 13.25
N GLU A 40 5.35 5.44 13.14
CA GLU A 40 4.79 4.23 12.53
C GLU A 40 3.60 3.63 13.31
N ALA A 41 3.61 3.76 14.64
CA ALA A 41 2.51 3.30 15.51
C ALA A 41 1.59 4.46 15.94
N GLU A 42 1.85 5.68 15.48
CA GLU A 42 1.12 6.88 15.89
C GLU A 42 -0.09 7.10 14.97
N ASP A 43 -1.27 7.29 15.56
CA ASP A 43 -2.45 7.68 14.79
C ASP A 43 -2.42 9.17 14.43
N ALA A 44 -3.19 9.57 13.41
CA ALA A 44 -3.22 10.94 12.94
C ALA A 44 -3.70 11.94 14.00
N GLY A 45 -4.49 11.51 14.99
CA GLY A 45 -4.95 12.35 16.09
C GLY A 45 -3.87 12.63 17.13
N ALA A 46 -3.11 11.61 17.53
CA ALA A 46 -1.96 11.75 18.41
C ALA A 46 -0.89 12.64 17.77
N PHE A 47 -0.66 12.45 16.46
CA PHE A 47 0.24 13.31 15.70
C PHE A 47 -0.22 14.78 15.67
N ALA A 48 -1.51 15.02 15.43
CA ALA A 48 -2.10 16.35 15.45
C ALA A 48 -1.95 17.03 16.83
N ALA A 49 -2.24 16.32 17.92
CA ALA A 49 -2.08 16.85 19.27
C ALA A 49 -0.63 17.26 19.56
N ARG A 50 0.35 16.46 19.12
CA ARG A 50 1.76 16.79 19.28
C ARG A 50 2.20 18.00 18.45
N LEU A 51 1.61 18.21 17.26
CA LEU A 51 1.82 19.43 16.48
C LEU A 51 1.23 20.66 17.18
N GLU A 52 0.02 20.54 17.74
CA GLU A 52 -0.63 21.59 18.53
C GLU A 52 0.23 21.98 19.74
N ASP A 53 0.73 21.01 20.50
CA ASP A 53 1.61 21.26 21.65
C ASP A 53 2.89 22.00 21.23
N ALA A 54 3.46 21.65 20.08
CA ALA A 54 4.67 22.29 19.57
C ALA A 54 4.43 23.74 19.10
N ILE A 55 3.32 24.01 18.39
CA ILE A 55 3.02 25.37 17.92
C ILE A 55 2.55 26.27 19.07
N LEU A 56 1.82 25.74 20.05
CA LEU A 56 1.38 26.49 21.22
C LEU A 56 2.56 27.01 22.05
N GLN A 57 3.66 26.27 22.12
CA GLN A 57 4.90 26.77 22.73
C GLN A 57 5.45 28.00 21.97
N ALA A 58 5.41 28.00 20.65
CA ALA A 58 5.83 29.14 19.84
C ALA A 58 4.89 30.35 20.00
N VAL A 59 3.58 30.11 20.17
CA VAL A 59 2.58 31.16 20.46
C VAL A 59 2.81 31.76 21.84
N GLN A 60 3.08 30.95 22.87
CA GLN A 60 3.35 31.42 24.24
C GLN A 60 4.57 32.33 24.31
N LEU A 61 5.57 32.09 23.46
CA LEU A 61 6.77 32.93 23.34
C LEU A 61 6.54 34.20 22.49
N GLY A 62 5.32 34.43 21.99
CA GLY A 62 4.96 35.58 21.16
C GLY A 62 5.60 35.54 19.77
N ARG A 63 5.94 34.36 19.26
CA ARG A 63 6.67 34.18 17.99
C ARG A 63 5.77 33.81 16.82
N VAL A 64 4.57 33.30 17.12
CA VAL A 64 3.54 32.96 16.14
C VAL A 64 2.26 33.66 16.55
N ARG A 65 1.58 34.28 15.58
CA ARG A 65 0.29 34.94 15.80
C ARG A 65 -0.81 33.87 15.81
N GLN A 66 -1.83 34.05 16.66
CA GLN A 66 -2.93 33.06 16.76
C GLN A 66 -3.66 32.86 15.42
N GLU A 67 -3.75 33.91 14.60
CA GLU A 67 -4.34 33.86 13.25
C GLU A 67 -3.58 32.95 12.26
N ASP A 68 -2.28 32.74 12.47
CA ASP A 68 -1.45 31.91 11.59
C ASP A 68 -1.43 30.43 12.02
N VAL A 69 -1.86 30.12 13.25
CA VAL A 69 -1.72 28.78 13.87
C VAL A 69 -2.39 27.70 13.04
N ASP A 70 -3.64 27.91 12.62
CA ASP A 70 -4.40 26.92 11.85
C ASP A 70 -3.74 26.63 10.49
N THR A 71 -3.28 27.68 9.80
CA THR A 71 -2.58 27.55 8.52
C THR A 71 -1.29 26.75 8.69
N MET A 72 -0.48 27.09 9.70
CA MET A 72 0.78 26.39 9.98
C MET A 72 0.54 24.94 10.39
N LEU A 73 -0.50 24.66 11.19
CA LEU A 73 -0.89 23.32 11.59
C LEU A 73 -1.32 22.49 10.37
N CYS A 74 -2.11 23.05 9.45
CA CYS A 74 -2.50 22.35 8.23
C CYS A 74 -1.29 21.99 7.37
N GLU A 75 -0.37 22.95 7.13
CA GLU A 75 0.85 22.72 6.35
C GLU A 75 1.77 21.67 6.98
N ALA A 76 2.05 21.79 8.28
CA ALA A 76 2.92 20.86 8.99
C ALA A 76 2.29 19.46 9.09
N PHE A 77 0.98 19.39 9.28
CA PHE A 77 0.24 18.14 9.29
C PHE A 77 0.31 17.45 7.93
N GLU A 78 0.05 18.15 6.82
CA GLU A 78 0.18 17.59 5.47
C GLU A 78 1.62 17.12 5.18
N GLY A 79 2.61 17.91 5.60
CA GLY A 79 4.02 17.61 5.41
C GLY A 79 4.52 16.45 6.28
N GLY A 80 3.86 16.20 7.41
CA GLY A 80 4.29 15.22 8.41
C GLY A 80 3.52 13.90 8.43
N LEU A 81 2.37 13.81 7.75
CA LEU A 81 1.61 12.56 7.63
C LEU A 81 2.40 11.43 6.96
N ARG A 82 2.09 10.19 7.37
CA ARG A 82 2.60 8.97 6.72
C ARG A 82 2.22 8.91 5.26
N ARG A 83 3.07 8.27 4.44
CA ARG A 83 2.90 8.22 2.98
C ARG A 83 1.59 7.58 2.57
N GLU A 84 1.16 6.51 3.23
CA GLU A 84 -0.09 5.80 2.91
C GLU A 84 -1.30 6.69 3.20
N THR A 85 -1.32 7.31 4.37
CA THR A 85 -2.38 8.23 4.79
C THR A 85 -2.41 9.46 3.90
N LYS A 86 -1.26 10.08 3.65
CA LYS A 86 -1.13 11.26 2.79
C LYS A 86 -1.66 10.99 1.39
N ALA A 87 -1.32 9.85 0.79
CA ALA A 87 -1.78 9.51 -0.56
C ALA A 87 -3.31 9.47 -0.69
N VAL A 88 -4.04 9.11 0.37
CA VAL A 88 -5.50 9.07 0.37
C VAL A 88 -6.16 10.33 0.93
N THR A 89 -5.41 11.22 1.57
CA THR A 89 -5.96 12.45 2.17
C THR A 89 -5.53 13.74 1.48
N SER A 90 -4.59 13.71 0.52
CA SER A 90 -4.08 14.92 -0.17
C SER A 90 -5.17 15.84 -0.71
N TYR A 91 -6.29 15.29 -1.23
CA TYR A 91 -7.38 16.12 -1.76
C TYR A 91 -8.13 16.91 -0.67
N LEU A 92 -8.10 16.47 0.60
CA LEU A 92 -8.77 17.16 1.70
C LEU A 92 -8.09 18.50 2.01
N PHE A 93 -6.76 18.55 1.90
CA PHE A 93 -5.94 19.75 2.13
C PHE A 93 -6.19 20.85 1.10
N ALA A 94 -6.63 20.51 -0.12
CA ALA A 94 -6.98 21.51 -1.12
C ALA A 94 -8.31 22.23 -0.83
N SER A 95 -9.15 21.67 0.04
CA SER A 95 -10.53 22.10 0.25
C SER A 95 -10.83 22.64 1.65
N ARG A 96 -9.95 22.37 2.63
CA ARG A 96 -10.18 22.69 4.04
C ARG A 96 -8.99 23.45 4.62
N ASN A 97 -9.28 24.59 5.24
CA ASN A 97 -8.30 25.41 5.96
C ASN A 97 -8.54 25.41 7.48
N VAL A 98 -9.48 24.59 7.98
CA VAL A 98 -9.82 24.50 9.40
C VAL A 98 -9.20 23.21 9.96
N PHE A 99 -8.19 23.38 10.83
CA PHE A 99 -7.36 22.27 11.28
C PHE A 99 -8.14 21.17 12.04
N PRO A 100 -9.02 21.47 13.01
CA PRO A 100 -9.75 20.43 13.74
C PRO A 100 -10.61 19.55 12.84
N GLU A 101 -11.27 20.15 11.84
CA GLU A 101 -12.12 19.40 10.90
C GLU A 101 -11.29 18.49 9.99
N LEU A 102 -10.15 18.99 9.53
CA LEU A 102 -9.18 18.23 8.73
C LEU A 102 -8.68 17.00 9.48
N VAL A 103 -8.35 17.15 10.77
CA VAL A 103 -7.92 16.03 11.62
C VAL A 103 -9.01 14.96 11.73
N VAL A 104 -10.27 15.36 11.94
CA VAL A 104 -11.40 14.41 12.02
C VAL A 104 -11.56 13.60 10.73
N ASP A 105 -11.46 14.26 9.58
CA ASP A 105 -11.60 13.61 8.28
C ASP A 105 -10.41 12.68 7.96
N VAL A 106 -9.19 13.11 8.26
CA VAL A 106 -7.99 12.28 8.12
C VAL A 106 -8.08 11.05 9.01
N LYS A 107 -8.49 11.20 10.28
CA LYS A 107 -8.72 10.06 11.19
C LYS A 107 -9.77 9.10 10.67
N ARG A 108 -10.85 9.61 10.07
CA ARG A 108 -11.88 8.77 9.45
C ARG A 108 -11.29 7.94 8.30
N LYS A 109 -10.49 8.56 7.43
CA LYS A 109 -9.84 7.88 6.30
C LYS A 109 -8.76 6.90 6.73
N GLU A 110 -8.00 7.22 7.76
CA GLU A 110 -6.99 6.33 8.34
C GLU A 110 -7.64 5.05 8.90
N LYS A 111 -8.79 5.17 9.59
CA LYS A 111 -9.57 4.00 10.03
C LYS A 111 -10.10 3.16 8.86
N GLU A 112 -10.54 3.79 7.78
CA GLU A 112 -10.95 3.07 6.56
C GLU A 112 -9.77 2.29 5.94
N LEU A 113 -8.56 2.85 5.96
CA LEU A 113 -7.34 2.17 5.50
C LEU A 113 -7.00 0.97 6.37
N ILE A 114 -7.08 1.10 7.69
CA ILE A 114 -6.84 -0.01 8.62
C ILE A 114 -7.88 -1.12 8.39
N TYR A 115 -9.15 -0.78 8.17
CA TYR A 115 -10.18 -1.77 7.89
C TYR A 115 -9.97 -2.48 6.54
N LYS A 116 -9.64 -1.75 5.48
CA LYS A 116 -9.38 -2.31 4.14
C LYS A 116 -8.07 -3.08 4.07
N GLY A 117 -7.01 -2.57 4.70
CA GLY A 117 -5.72 -3.26 4.83
C GLY A 117 -5.83 -4.51 5.72
N GLY A 118 -6.62 -4.43 6.78
CA GLY A 118 -6.92 -5.54 7.68
C GLY A 118 -7.78 -6.63 7.04
N THR A 119 -8.73 -6.27 6.16
CA THR A 119 -9.48 -7.29 5.39
C THR A 119 -8.59 -7.99 4.37
N VAL A 120 -7.69 -7.28 3.69
CA VAL A 120 -6.76 -7.92 2.74
C VAL A 120 -5.71 -8.75 3.47
N ALA A 121 -5.15 -8.28 4.58
CA ALA A 121 -4.19 -9.04 5.40
C ALA A 121 -4.83 -10.23 6.11
N SER A 122 -6.08 -10.12 6.57
CA SER A 122 -6.84 -11.22 7.18
C SER A 122 -7.22 -12.30 6.17
N VAL A 123 -7.67 -11.89 4.97
CA VAL A 123 -7.94 -12.83 3.86
C VAL A 123 -6.64 -13.51 3.41
N GLN A 124 -5.56 -12.77 3.21
CA GLN A 124 -4.26 -13.35 2.84
C GLN A 124 -3.67 -14.23 3.95
N ALA A 125 -3.81 -13.86 5.23
CA ALA A 125 -3.38 -14.71 6.34
C ALA A 125 -4.16 -16.04 6.36
N SER A 126 -5.48 -15.98 6.14
CA SER A 126 -6.30 -17.19 6.05
C SER A 126 -5.92 -18.07 4.86
N GLU A 127 -5.63 -17.49 3.69
CA GLU A 127 -5.16 -18.23 2.52
C GLU A 127 -3.76 -18.82 2.73
N ILE A 128 -2.85 -18.09 3.37
CA ILE A 128 -1.51 -18.57 3.72
C ILE A 128 -1.59 -19.73 4.72
N ASP A 129 -2.48 -19.67 5.70
CA ASP A 129 -2.64 -20.75 6.68
C ASP A 129 -3.31 -21.98 6.05
N VAL A 130 -4.24 -21.80 5.10
CA VAL A 130 -4.77 -22.88 4.27
C VAL A 130 -3.67 -23.51 3.40
N LEU A 131 -2.83 -22.70 2.76
CA LEU A 131 -1.69 -23.19 1.96
C LEU A 131 -0.65 -23.92 2.82
N LYS A 132 -0.36 -23.44 4.03
CA LYS A 132 0.53 -24.15 4.98
C LYS A 132 -0.06 -25.49 5.40
N ALA A 133 -1.36 -25.56 5.64
CA ALA A 133 -2.05 -26.80 5.96
C ALA A 133 -1.96 -27.82 4.80
N GLN A 134 -2.21 -27.37 3.56
CA GLN A 134 -2.05 -28.21 2.36
C GLN A 134 -0.61 -28.71 2.17
N VAL A 135 0.40 -27.88 2.43
CA VAL A 135 1.81 -28.28 2.35
C VAL A 135 2.17 -29.31 3.43
N LEU A 136 1.61 -29.18 4.63
CA LEU A 136 1.78 -30.17 5.70
C LEU A 136 1.12 -31.51 5.32
N GLU A 137 -0.09 -31.48 4.77
CA GLU A 137 -0.81 -32.67 4.30
C GLU A 137 -0.04 -33.39 3.19
N LEU A 138 0.38 -32.67 2.14
CA LEU A 138 1.21 -33.24 1.06
C LEU A 138 2.52 -33.83 1.58
N ARG A 139 3.16 -33.20 2.59
CA ARG A 139 4.36 -33.77 3.22
C ARG A 139 4.08 -35.07 3.95
N THR A 140 2.90 -35.22 4.57
CA THR A 140 2.51 -36.47 5.21
C THR A 140 2.20 -37.57 4.18
N GLU A 141 1.51 -37.24 3.08
CA GLU A 141 1.25 -38.18 1.99
C GLU A 141 2.54 -38.66 1.30
N LEU A 142 3.51 -37.77 1.08
CA LEU A 142 4.80 -38.16 0.52
C LEU A 142 5.57 -39.10 1.47
N ARG A 143 5.45 -38.94 2.78
CA ARG A 143 6.06 -39.88 3.75
C ARG A 143 5.36 -41.24 3.73
N THR A 144 4.03 -41.27 3.67
CA THR A 144 3.28 -42.55 3.63
C THR A 144 3.53 -43.29 2.32
N LEU A 145 3.57 -42.60 1.19
CA LEU A 145 3.93 -43.18 -0.12
C LEU A 145 5.37 -43.67 -0.14
N LYS A 146 6.32 -42.91 0.42
CA LYS A 146 7.72 -43.35 0.54
C LYS A 146 7.84 -44.61 1.39
N ASN A 147 7.13 -44.69 2.52
CA ASN A 147 7.13 -45.87 3.40
C ASN A 147 6.46 -47.08 2.74
N LYS A 148 5.36 -46.89 2.01
CA LYS A 148 4.71 -47.96 1.23
C LYS A 148 5.61 -48.50 0.12
N ARG A 149 6.40 -47.64 -0.53
CA ARG A 149 7.37 -48.03 -1.56
C ARG A 149 8.62 -48.72 -0.99
N SER A 150 8.86 -48.61 0.31
CA SER A 150 9.97 -49.27 1.02
C SER A 150 9.59 -50.64 1.62
N GLN A 151 8.35 -51.11 1.45
CA GLN A 151 8.03 -52.53 1.63
C GLN A 151 8.31 -53.27 0.30
N PRO A 152 9.30 -54.16 0.23
CA PRO A 152 9.43 -55.07 -0.89
C PRO A 152 8.36 -56.17 -0.77
N ASP A 153 7.48 -56.25 -1.77
CA ASP A 153 6.63 -57.43 -1.99
C ASP A 153 7.52 -58.68 -2.04
N SER A 154 7.46 -59.47 -0.98
CA SER A 154 8.25 -60.69 -0.81
C SER A 154 7.30 -61.85 -0.51
N ALA A 155 6.84 -62.53 -1.57
CA ALA A 155 6.41 -63.94 -1.66
C ALA A 155 5.68 -64.10 -3.01
N ALA A 156 6.35 -64.49 -4.10
CA ALA A 156 6.57 -65.88 -4.51
C ALA A 156 5.26 -66.69 -4.59
N GLU A 157 4.77 -66.95 -5.80
CA GLU A 157 4.53 -68.33 -6.26
C GLU A 157 4.28 -68.39 -7.77
N SER A 158 5.06 -69.28 -8.38
CA SER A 158 5.02 -69.74 -9.76
C SER A 158 3.80 -70.64 -9.99
N HIS A 159 2.93 -70.28 -10.93
CA HIS A 159 2.08 -71.25 -11.61
C HIS A 159 1.94 -70.91 -13.10
N THR A 160 2.49 -71.81 -13.90
CA THR A 160 2.18 -72.04 -15.31
C THR A 160 0.69 -72.29 -15.47
N GLY A 161 0.01 -71.45 -16.26
CA GLY A 161 -1.40 -71.61 -16.57
C GLY A 161 -1.72 -70.91 -17.90
N SER A 162 -1.54 -71.66 -18.98
CA SER A 162 -2.07 -71.33 -20.30
C SER A 162 -3.60 -71.35 -20.24
N HIS A 163 -4.23 -70.22 -20.52
CA HIS A 163 -5.64 -70.16 -20.93
C HIS A 163 -5.88 -68.88 -21.73
N ASP A 164 -6.01 -69.06 -23.04
CA ASP A 164 -6.63 -68.11 -23.96
C ASP A 164 -8.09 -67.82 -23.54
N PRO A 165 -8.50 -66.54 -23.50
CA PRO A 165 -9.89 -66.16 -23.66
C PRO A 165 -10.16 -65.61 -25.08
N PRO A 166 -11.39 -65.81 -25.60
CA PRO A 166 -11.76 -65.61 -26.99
C PRO A 166 -11.87 -64.12 -27.40
N PRO A 167 -11.82 -63.83 -28.72
CA PRO A 167 -11.99 -62.47 -29.24
C PRO A 167 -13.48 -62.07 -29.18
N GLY A 168 -13.85 -61.36 -28.11
CA GLY A 168 -15.14 -60.69 -27.96
C GLY A 168 -15.13 -59.25 -28.50
N PRO A 169 -16.30 -58.68 -28.83
CA PRO A 169 -16.48 -57.83 -30.01
C PRO A 169 -16.11 -56.36 -29.79
N ARG A 170 -15.58 -55.76 -30.86
CA ARG A 170 -15.44 -54.32 -31.06
C ARG A 170 -16.74 -53.58 -30.70
N PRO A 171 -16.71 -52.58 -29.81
CA PRO A 171 -17.73 -51.56 -29.77
C PRO A 171 -17.62 -50.70 -31.03
N TYR A 172 -18.64 -50.89 -31.85
CA TYR A 172 -19.08 -50.08 -32.95
C TYR A 172 -18.98 -48.57 -32.63
N TYR A 173 -18.37 -47.83 -33.57
CA TYR A 173 -18.49 -46.39 -33.69
C TYR A 173 -19.98 -46.06 -33.81
N SER A 174 -20.56 -45.42 -32.80
CA SER A 174 -21.82 -44.70 -32.93
C SER A 174 -21.52 -43.22 -32.76
N ASP A 175 -21.38 -42.56 -33.91
CA ASP A 175 -21.96 -41.26 -34.22
C ASP A 175 -22.32 -40.39 -33.02
N LEU A 176 -21.33 -39.65 -32.53
CA LEU A 176 -21.62 -38.39 -31.86
C LEU A 176 -21.68 -37.29 -32.94
N PRO A 177 -22.80 -36.56 -33.05
CA PRO A 177 -22.91 -35.47 -34.02
C PRO A 177 -21.93 -34.36 -33.65
N MET A 178 -20.91 -34.22 -34.50
CA MET A 178 -20.16 -33.00 -34.69
C MET A 178 -21.13 -31.87 -35.07
N GLY A 179 -21.04 -30.76 -34.35
CA GLY A 179 -21.27 -29.44 -34.95
C GLY A 179 -22.71 -28.93 -34.91
N SER A 180 -23.01 -28.18 -33.85
CA SER A 180 -23.79 -26.94 -33.96
C SER A 180 -23.40 -26.03 -32.80
N GLN A 181 -22.13 -25.62 -32.78
CA GLN A 181 -21.79 -24.40 -32.06
C GLN A 181 -22.43 -23.25 -32.84
N ALA A 182 -23.49 -22.69 -32.26
CA ALA A 182 -24.02 -21.41 -32.66
C ALA A 182 -22.85 -20.42 -32.84
N PRO A 183 -22.87 -19.57 -33.87
CA PRO A 183 -21.86 -18.54 -34.02
C PRO A 183 -22.00 -17.62 -32.81
N ARG A 184 -21.14 -17.81 -31.81
CA ARG A 184 -20.87 -16.78 -30.81
C ARG A 184 -20.37 -15.60 -31.62
N GLN A 185 -21.28 -14.67 -31.89
CA GLN A 185 -20.96 -13.33 -32.31
C GLN A 185 -19.88 -12.86 -31.35
N ARG A 186 -18.64 -12.92 -31.81
CA ARG A 186 -17.50 -12.31 -31.14
C ARG A 186 -17.89 -10.84 -31.09
N ARG A 187 -18.42 -10.41 -29.95
CA ARG A 187 -18.47 -8.99 -29.61
C ARG A 187 -17.05 -8.52 -29.87
N SER A 188 -16.90 -7.69 -30.88
CA SER A 188 -15.67 -7.03 -31.28
C SER A 188 -15.29 -6.11 -30.12
N HIS A 189 -14.76 -6.72 -29.06
CA HIS A 189 -14.09 -5.99 -28.01
C HIS A 189 -12.92 -5.30 -28.70
N PRO A 190 -12.83 -3.96 -28.59
CA PRO A 190 -11.70 -3.24 -29.17
C PRO A 190 -10.43 -3.88 -28.64
N GLU A 191 -9.56 -4.33 -29.56
CA GLU A 191 -8.31 -4.96 -29.17
C GLU A 191 -7.53 -4.01 -28.25
N PRO A 192 -6.91 -4.53 -27.18
CA PRO A 192 -6.15 -3.69 -26.26
C PRO A 192 -5.05 -2.96 -27.03
N VAL A 193 -5.07 -1.62 -26.95
CA VAL A 193 -4.07 -0.74 -27.56
C VAL A 193 -2.97 -0.39 -26.56
N CYS A 194 -1.72 -0.38 -27.04
CA CYS A 194 -0.59 -0.02 -26.22
C CYS A 194 -0.54 1.49 -25.96
N TRP A 195 -0.60 1.93 -24.70
CA TRP A 195 -0.60 3.36 -24.36
C TRP A 195 0.69 4.12 -24.73
N ARG A 196 1.75 3.38 -25.10
CA ARG A 196 3.04 3.94 -25.46
C ARG A 196 3.21 4.19 -26.96
N CYS A 197 2.62 3.35 -27.82
CA CYS A 197 2.74 3.46 -29.29
C CYS A 197 1.40 3.47 -30.03
N ASN A 198 0.28 3.34 -29.31
CA ASN A 198 -1.08 3.30 -29.83
C ASN A 198 -1.40 2.17 -30.83
N MET A 199 -0.54 1.14 -30.91
CA MET A 199 -0.76 -0.05 -31.76
C MET A 199 -1.54 -1.13 -31.00
N PRO A 200 -2.43 -1.89 -31.67
CA PRO A 200 -3.18 -2.99 -31.05
C PRO A 200 -2.29 -4.22 -30.79
N GLY A 201 -2.78 -5.14 -29.95
CA GLY A 201 -2.19 -6.48 -29.77
C GLY A 201 -1.13 -6.60 -28.65
N HIS A 202 -0.80 -5.54 -27.93
CA HIS A 202 0.09 -5.60 -26.75
C HIS A 202 -0.16 -4.47 -25.75
N VAL A 203 0.25 -4.68 -24.50
CA VAL A 203 0.26 -3.66 -23.43
C VAL A 203 1.69 -3.13 -23.19
N ARG A 204 1.85 -2.05 -22.42
CA ARG A 204 3.12 -1.33 -22.20
C ARG A 204 4.31 -2.25 -21.90
N SER A 205 4.11 -3.32 -21.13
CA SER A 205 5.12 -4.30 -20.72
C SER A 205 5.79 -5.03 -21.90
N GLY A 206 5.11 -5.14 -23.04
CA GLY A 206 5.61 -5.80 -24.25
C GLY A 206 6.01 -4.86 -25.39
N CYS A 207 6.02 -3.54 -25.16
CA CYS A 207 6.27 -2.55 -26.21
C CYS A 207 7.76 -2.48 -26.58
N ARG A 208 8.12 -3.01 -27.75
CA ARG A 208 9.50 -3.00 -28.29
C ARG A 208 9.89 -1.70 -29.01
N MET A 209 9.00 -0.70 -29.07
CA MET A 209 9.34 0.59 -29.67
C MET A 209 10.44 1.30 -28.84
N PRO A 210 11.43 1.95 -29.47
CA PRO A 210 12.42 2.78 -28.77
C PRO A 210 11.75 3.97 -28.04
N LEU A 211 12.31 4.43 -26.92
CA LEU A 211 11.80 5.61 -26.19
C LEU A 211 12.12 6.95 -26.88
N ASN A 212 12.93 6.93 -27.95
CA ASN A 212 13.33 8.11 -28.70
C ASN A 212 12.83 8.04 -30.13
N GLY A 213 11.91 8.94 -30.49
CA GLY A 213 11.42 9.08 -31.86
C GLY A 213 10.16 9.93 -31.91
N THR A 214 10.37 11.24 -32.06
CA THR A 214 9.39 12.25 -32.45
C THR A 214 8.38 11.72 -33.46
N ALA A 215 7.10 11.74 -33.12
CA ALA A 215 6.03 11.62 -34.09
C ALA A 215 6.07 12.83 -35.03
N SER A 216 6.74 12.69 -36.18
CA SER A 216 6.60 13.61 -37.30
C SER A 216 5.18 13.48 -37.85
N VAL A 217 4.28 14.29 -37.31
CA VAL A 217 2.98 14.56 -37.90
C VAL A 217 3.23 15.18 -39.27
N GLY A 218 3.07 14.38 -40.32
CA GLY A 218 3.08 14.83 -41.70
C GLY A 218 1.95 15.83 -41.93
N ARG A 219 2.28 17.13 -41.93
CA ARG A 219 1.38 18.17 -42.42
C ARG A 219 1.51 18.22 -43.94
N GLY A 220 0.44 17.85 -44.63
CA GLY A 220 0.27 18.05 -46.05
C GLY A 220 0.43 19.52 -46.42
N ARG A 221 1.14 19.74 -47.53
CA ARG A 221 1.39 21.05 -48.14
C ARG A 221 0.25 21.35 -49.11
N PRO A 222 -0.52 22.43 -48.98
CA PRO A 222 -1.47 22.83 -50.01
C PRO A 222 -0.72 23.46 -51.19
N GLN A 223 -1.00 22.98 -52.41
CA GLN A 223 -0.64 23.66 -53.65
C GLN A 223 -1.56 24.86 -53.84
N ALA A 224 -0.97 26.04 -54.06
CA ALA A 224 -1.67 27.20 -54.56
C ALA A 224 -1.55 27.22 -56.09
N GLN A 225 -2.69 27.34 -56.77
CA GLN A 225 -2.81 27.83 -58.15
C GLN A 225 -2.90 29.35 -58.11
#